data_AF-H9NAX0-F1
#
_entry.id   AF-H9NAX0-F1
#
_cell.length_a   1.000
_cell.length_b   1.000
_cell.length_c   1.000
_cell.angle_alpha   90.00
_cell.angle_beta   90.00
_cell.angle_gamma   90.00
#
_symmetry.space_group_name_H-M   'P 1'
#
loop_
_entity.id
_entity.type
_entity.pdbx_description
1 polymer ?
#
loop_
_entity_poly.entity_id
_entity_poly.type
_entity_poly.pdbx_seq_one_letter_code
_entity_poly.pdbx_strand_id
1 'polypeptide(L)'
;LEVYPRTSLPPHMMQDSLANGEGRPSPMLSIRDLSQEQVESYINQTNKHLPNSKHVSVSLVNGARNLVVSGPPESLYGLNLSLRNKKSPSGLDQSRVPHNSRKLRFSNRFLTIYAPFHSHLLEPATEIILQDIINEHIDFNVEDLKIPVYDTYTGENFQFSSFGSSSSSDSSLNSVAHGDISLAGRIAKCITQLPVYWEKATQFESTHI
;
A
#
# COMPACT_ATOMS: atom_id res chain seq x y z
N LEU A 1 10.86 -5.68 -12.06
CA LEU A 1 11.02 -7.11 -11.66
C LEU A 1 12.40 -7.40 -11.07
N GLU A 2 13.37 -6.49 -11.21
CA GLU A 2 14.76 -6.70 -10.73
C GLU A 2 14.87 -6.72 -9.20
N VAL A 3 14.18 -5.82 -8.49
CA VAL A 3 14.29 -5.71 -7.02
C VAL A 3 13.37 -6.68 -6.26
N TYR A 4 12.20 -6.98 -6.82
CA TYR A 4 11.27 -7.96 -6.24
C TYR A 4 10.84 -8.97 -7.31
N PRO A 5 11.64 -10.01 -7.56
CA PRO A 5 11.33 -11.02 -8.56
C PRO A 5 10.14 -11.88 -8.10
N ARG A 6 9.37 -12.37 -9.08
CA ARG A 6 8.28 -13.32 -8.76
C ARG A 6 8.88 -14.62 -8.26
N THR A 7 8.48 -15.01 -7.06
CA THR A 7 8.79 -16.33 -6.49
C THR A 7 7.61 -17.27 -6.69
N SER A 8 7.90 -18.56 -6.86
CA SER A 8 6.87 -19.59 -6.94
C SER A 8 6.29 -19.85 -5.55
N LEU A 9 4.97 -19.74 -5.40
CA LEU A 9 4.28 -20.25 -4.22
C LEU A 9 4.12 -21.78 -4.29
N PRO A 10 4.19 -22.46 -3.14
CA PRO A 10 3.77 -23.86 -3.03
C PRO A 10 2.33 -24.07 -3.55
N PRO A 11 2.07 -25.11 -4.37
CA PRO A 11 0.74 -25.35 -4.95
C PRO A 11 -0.38 -25.48 -3.91
N HIS A 12 -0.08 -26.04 -2.74
CA HIS A 12 -1.08 -26.21 -1.67
C HIS A 12 -1.61 -24.87 -1.14
N MET A 13 -0.76 -23.84 -1.01
CA MET A 13 -1.18 -22.50 -0.55
C MET A 13 -2.07 -21.83 -1.59
N MET A 14 -1.76 -22.02 -2.88
CA MET A 14 -2.60 -21.52 -3.97
C MET A 14 -3.98 -22.17 -3.94
N GLN A 15 -4.04 -23.50 -3.84
CA GLN A 15 -5.30 -24.24 -3.84
C GLN A 15 -6.15 -23.91 -2.60
N ASP A 16 -5.52 -23.83 -1.42
CA ASP A 16 -6.21 -23.46 -0.18
C ASP A 16 -6.79 -22.04 -0.24
N SER A 17 -6.02 -21.06 -0.74
CA SER A 17 -6.52 -19.69 -0.87
C SER A 17 -7.70 -19.58 -1.85
N LEU A 18 -7.65 -20.32 -2.97
CA LEU A 18 -8.76 -20.41 -3.92
C LEU A 18 -10.00 -21.07 -3.29
N ALA A 19 -9.84 -22.16 -2.54
CA ALA A 19 -10.92 -22.87 -1.88
C ALA A 19 -11.65 -22.01 -0.83
N ASN A 20 -10.94 -21.05 -0.21
CA ASN A 20 -11.49 -20.12 0.77
C ASN A 20 -12.00 -18.80 0.15
N GLY A 21 -12.03 -18.69 -1.20
CA GLY A 21 -12.57 -17.53 -1.90
C GLY A 21 -11.70 -16.27 -1.84
N GLU A 22 -10.41 -16.42 -1.53
CA GLU A 22 -9.46 -15.30 -1.36
C GLU A 22 -8.76 -14.92 -2.67
N GLY A 23 -8.93 -15.72 -3.73
CA GLY A 23 -8.26 -15.54 -5.01
C GLY A 23 -6.86 -16.15 -5.05
N ARG A 24 -6.13 -15.88 -6.14
CA ARG A 24 -4.76 -16.38 -6.32
C ARG A 24 -3.79 -15.51 -5.51
N PRO A 25 -2.93 -16.08 -4.65
CA PRO A 25 -1.96 -15.32 -3.90
C PRO A 25 -1.10 -14.40 -4.76
N SER A 26 -0.94 -13.17 -4.30
CA SER A 26 -0.24 -12.07 -4.97
C SER A 26 0.36 -11.14 -3.90
N PRO A 27 1.20 -10.15 -4.27
CA PRO A 27 1.90 -9.33 -3.28
C PRO A 27 1.03 -8.23 -2.65
N MET A 28 -0.28 -8.16 -2.99
CA MET A 28 -1.20 -7.21 -2.36
C MET A 28 -2.57 -7.84 -2.07
N LEU A 29 -3.06 -7.61 -0.85
CA LEU A 29 -4.29 -8.16 -0.31
C LEU A 29 -5.26 -7.03 0.01
N SER A 30 -6.44 -7.01 -0.64
CA SER A 30 -7.53 -6.10 -0.28
C SER A 30 -8.29 -6.65 0.92
N ILE A 31 -8.56 -5.79 1.91
CA ILE A 31 -9.35 -6.08 3.10
C ILE A 31 -10.45 -5.01 3.21
N ARG A 32 -11.72 -5.43 3.20
CA ARG A 32 -12.89 -4.55 3.30
C ARG A 32 -13.73 -4.90 4.52
N ASP A 33 -14.39 -3.89 5.07
CA ASP A 33 -15.25 -3.94 6.26
C ASP A 33 -14.51 -4.16 7.59
N LEU A 34 -13.22 -3.80 7.67
CA LEU A 34 -12.45 -3.68 8.92
C LEU A 34 -11.88 -2.26 9.04
N SER A 35 -11.80 -1.71 10.25
CA SER A 35 -11.11 -0.42 10.46
C SER A 35 -9.60 -0.57 10.29
N GLN A 36 -8.92 0.55 10.07
CA GLN A 36 -7.46 0.58 9.99
C GLN A 36 -6.82 -0.01 11.26
N GLU A 37 -7.29 0.36 12.47
CA GLU A 37 -6.68 -0.15 13.71
C GLU A 37 -6.85 -1.68 13.85
N GLN A 38 -7.99 -2.22 13.39
CA GLN A 38 -8.22 -3.67 13.38
C GLN A 38 -7.23 -4.37 12.45
N VAL A 39 -7.04 -3.85 11.23
CA VAL A 39 -6.10 -4.42 10.25
C VAL A 39 -4.67 -4.34 10.76
N GLU A 40 -4.24 -3.18 11.27
CA GLU A 40 -2.92 -2.99 11.85
C GLU A 40 -2.64 -3.95 13.02
N SER A 41 -3.63 -4.21 13.87
CA SER A 41 -3.51 -5.19 14.95
C SER A 41 -3.18 -6.60 14.42
N TYR A 42 -3.84 -7.04 13.35
CA TYR A 42 -3.56 -8.34 12.73
C TYR A 42 -2.22 -8.37 11.99
N ILE A 43 -1.83 -7.26 11.35
CA ILE A 43 -0.51 -7.10 10.74
C ILE A 43 0.58 -7.22 11.81
N ASN A 44 0.44 -6.50 12.92
CA ASN A 44 1.41 -6.53 14.01
C ASN A 44 1.55 -7.94 14.61
N GLN A 45 0.45 -8.67 14.78
CA GLN A 45 0.49 -10.08 15.20
C GLN A 45 1.22 -10.96 14.19
N THR A 46 1.00 -10.74 12.90
CA THR A 46 1.66 -11.51 11.82
C THR A 46 3.16 -11.21 11.76
N ASN A 47 3.54 -9.92 11.75
CA ASN A 47 4.94 -9.48 11.63
C ASN A 47 5.81 -9.88 12.82
N LYS A 48 5.24 -10.06 14.02
CA LYS A 48 5.98 -10.57 15.20
C LYS A 48 6.70 -11.90 14.96
N HIS A 49 6.20 -12.71 14.03
CA HIS A 49 6.76 -14.02 13.71
C HIS A 49 7.58 -14.03 12.42
N LEU A 50 7.81 -12.87 11.81
CA LEU A 50 8.47 -12.74 10.52
C LEU A 50 9.73 -11.87 10.64
N PRO A 51 10.79 -12.17 9.87
CA PRO A 51 11.90 -11.23 9.71
C PRO A 51 11.43 -9.97 8.94
N ASN A 52 12.13 -8.85 9.10
CA ASN A 52 11.77 -7.55 8.49
C ASN A 52 11.57 -7.63 6.96
N SER A 53 12.40 -8.42 6.27
CA SER A 53 12.29 -8.63 4.82
C SER A 53 10.99 -9.35 4.39
N LYS A 54 10.29 -9.98 5.35
CA LYS A 54 9.01 -10.64 5.12
C LYS A 54 7.81 -9.93 5.75
N HIS A 55 8.01 -8.75 6.34
CA HIS A 55 6.92 -7.97 6.93
C HIS A 55 5.89 -7.55 5.88
N VAL A 56 4.66 -7.38 6.34
CA VAL A 56 3.56 -6.81 5.57
C VAL A 56 3.14 -5.48 6.19
N SER A 57 2.63 -4.56 5.39
CA SER A 57 2.19 -3.24 5.85
C SER A 57 0.96 -2.76 5.09
N VAL A 58 0.20 -1.85 5.68
CA VAL A 58 -0.88 -1.15 4.96
C VAL A 58 -0.25 -0.28 3.87
N SER A 59 -0.69 -0.47 2.64
CA SER A 59 -0.21 0.23 1.45
C SER A 59 -1.22 1.23 0.91
N LEU A 60 -2.51 0.89 0.95
CA LEU A 60 -3.56 1.83 0.59
C LEU A 60 -4.63 1.87 1.68
N VAL A 61 -5.02 3.08 2.06
CA VAL A 61 -6.22 3.40 2.82
C VAL A 61 -7.20 4.05 1.85
N ASN A 62 -8.00 3.22 1.17
CA ASN A 62 -8.96 3.66 0.17
C ASN A 62 -10.24 4.24 0.79
N GLY A 63 -10.45 4.01 2.08
CA GLY A 63 -11.50 4.61 2.89
C GLY A 63 -11.49 4.01 4.30
N ALA A 64 -12.34 4.54 5.18
CA ALA A 64 -12.40 4.15 6.60
C ALA A 64 -12.45 2.63 6.88
N ARG A 65 -13.00 1.83 5.96
CA ARG A 65 -13.05 0.36 6.06
C ARG A 65 -12.65 -0.37 4.78
N ASN A 66 -11.82 0.23 3.93
CA ASN A 66 -11.32 -0.37 2.70
C ASN A 66 -9.82 -0.16 2.60
N LEU A 67 -9.05 -1.21 2.88
CA LEU A 67 -7.61 -1.16 2.96
C LEU A 67 -6.98 -2.17 2.00
N VAL A 68 -5.73 -1.90 1.64
CA VAL A 68 -4.87 -2.84 0.95
C VAL A 68 -3.59 -3.01 1.75
N VAL A 69 -3.14 -4.24 1.86
CA VAL A 69 -1.92 -4.63 2.55
C VAL A 69 -0.92 -5.16 1.52
N SER A 70 0.31 -4.65 1.53
CA SER A 70 1.40 -5.08 0.67
C SER A 70 2.40 -5.94 1.44
N GLY A 71 3.02 -6.89 0.75
CA GLY A 71 4.11 -7.70 1.29
C GLY A 71 4.31 -8.97 0.50
N PRO A 72 5.15 -9.90 0.97
CA PRO A 72 5.35 -11.15 0.25
C PRO A 72 4.07 -11.98 0.19
N PRO A 73 3.77 -12.63 -0.94
CA PRO A 73 2.57 -13.46 -1.07
C PRO A 73 2.43 -14.54 0.01
N GLU A 74 3.54 -15.14 0.45
CA GLU A 74 3.57 -16.11 1.56
C GLU A 74 3.15 -15.47 2.89
N SER A 75 3.66 -14.28 3.19
CA SER A 75 3.34 -13.56 4.42
C SER A 75 1.87 -13.11 4.44
N LEU A 76 1.37 -12.63 3.30
CA LEU A 76 -0.05 -12.25 3.14
C LEU A 76 -0.98 -13.47 3.22
N TYR A 77 -0.55 -14.63 2.76
CA TYR A 77 -1.27 -15.89 3.00
C TYR A 77 -1.33 -16.21 4.51
N GLY A 78 -0.22 -16.05 5.24
CA GLY A 78 -0.20 -16.19 6.70
C GLY A 78 -1.18 -15.23 7.41
N LEU A 79 -1.24 -13.98 6.96
CA LEU A 79 -2.25 -13.01 7.42
C LEU A 79 -3.67 -13.50 7.14
N ASN A 80 -3.95 -14.02 5.94
CA ASN A 80 -5.26 -14.58 5.58
C ASN A 80 -5.67 -15.74 6.51
N LEU A 81 -4.75 -16.66 6.85
CA LEU A 81 -5.04 -17.74 7.80
C LEU A 81 -5.51 -17.19 9.16
N SER A 82 -4.86 -16.12 9.64
CA SER A 82 -5.24 -15.46 10.90
C SER A 82 -6.61 -14.78 10.79
N LEU A 83 -6.88 -14.12 9.66
CA LEU A 83 -8.16 -13.46 9.37
C LEU A 83 -9.32 -14.46 9.30
N ARG A 84 -9.14 -15.64 8.67
CA ARG A 84 -10.18 -16.68 8.58
C ARG A 84 -10.74 -17.05 9.95
N ASN A 85 -9.87 -17.17 10.96
CA ASN A 85 -10.28 -17.53 12.32
C ASN A 85 -11.15 -16.46 13.00
N LYS A 86 -11.06 -15.20 12.55
CA LYS A 86 -11.83 -14.06 13.09
C LYS A 86 -13.10 -13.77 12.27
N LYS A 87 -13.14 -14.26 11.04
CA LYS A 87 -14.22 -14.04 10.09
C LYS A 87 -15.45 -14.88 10.45
N SER A 88 -16.63 -14.25 10.40
CA SER A 88 -17.90 -14.97 10.43
C SER A 88 -18.04 -15.81 9.16
N PRO A 89 -18.49 -17.08 9.26
CA PRO A 89 -18.91 -17.84 8.09
C PRO A 89 -19.94 -17.07 7.27
N SER A 90 -19.84 -17.19 5.95
CA SER A 90 -20.81 -16.62 5.01
C SER A 90 -22.20 -17.18 5.31
N GLY A 91 -23.20 -16.31 5.39
CA GLY A 91 -24.59 -16.70 5.65
C GLY A 91 -24.93 -17.07 7.10
N LEU A 92 -23.98 -17.05 8.05
CA LEU A 92 -24.29 -17.28 9.47
C LEU A 92 -25.25 -16.21 9.99
N ASP A 93 -26.47 -16.54 10.39
CA ASP A 93 -27.36 -15.56 11.03
C ASP A 93 -26.87 -15.23 12.43
N GLN A 94 -26.71 -13.94 12.71
CA GLN A 94 -26.29 -13.40 14.00
C GLN A 94 -27.31 -12.37 14.54
N SER A 95 -28.52 -12.33 13.98
CA SER A 95 -29.60 -11.41 14.36
C SER A 95 -29.96 -11.52 15.85
N ARG A 96 -29.91 -12.74 16.39
CA ARG A 96 -30.18 -13.07 17.80
C ARG A 96 -28.94 -13.05 18.70
N VAL A 97 -27.75 -12.72 18.18
CA VAL A 97 -26.52 -12.59 18.96
C VAL A 97 -26.34 -11.11 19.36
N PRO A 98 -26.07 -10.79 20.64
CA PRO A 98 -25.77 -9.43 21.06
C PRO A 98 -24.62 -8.81 20.26
N HIS A 99 -24.71 -7.53 19.92
CA HIS A 99 -23.78 -6.86 19.01
C HIS A 99 -22.29 -7.13 19.34
N ASN A 100 -21.91 -6.99 20.61
CA ASN A 100 -20.52 -7.14 21.06
C ASN A 100 -19.99 -8.58 21.02
N SER A 101 -20.87 -9.57 20.88
CA SER A 101 -20.52 -10.99 20.78
C SER A 101 -20.58 -11.53 19.35
N ARG A 102 -20.96 -10.69 18.37
CA ARG A 102 -21.02 -11.08 16.96
C ARG A 102 -19.61 -11.26 16.40
N LYS A 103 -19.41 -12.31 15.60
CA LYS A 103 -18.21 -12.48 14.77
C LYS A 103 -18.16 -11.40 13.70
N LEU A 104 -16.95 -10.94 13.39
CA LEU A 104 -16.70 -9.90 12.39
C LEU A 104 -17.10 -10.39 10.99
N ARG A 105 -17.83 -9.56 10.23
CA ARG A 105 -18.05 -9.77 8.81
C ARG A 105 -17.14 -8.85 8.03
N PHE A 106 -16.31 -9.41 7.17
CA PHE A 106 -15.40 -8.67 6.32
C PHE A 106 -15.01 -9.48 5.10
N SER A 107 -14.41 -8.85 4.10
CA SER A 107 -13.85 -9.56 2.93
C SER A 107 -12.36 -9.33 2.82
N ASN A 108 -11.63 -10.36 2.39
CA ASN A 108 -10.19 -10.35 2.19
C ASN A 108 -9.91 -11.11 0.89
N ARG A 109 -9.29 -10.45 -0.10
CA ARG A 109 -9.05 -11.03 -1.43
C ARG A 109 -7.78 -10.46 -2.05
N PHE A 110 -6.95 -11.33 -2.62
CA PHE A 110 -5.75 -10.93 -3.34
C PHE A 110 -6.09 -10.12 -4.60
N LEU A 111 -5.30 -9.08 -4.84
CA LEU A 111 -5.39 -8.26 -6.06
C LEU A 111 -4.65 -8.94 -7.21
N THR A 112 -5.12 -8.75 -8.45
CA THR A 112 -4.47 -9.30 -9.64
C THR A 112 -3.32 -8.40 -10.08
N ILE A 113 -2.25 -8.39 -9.30
CA ILE A 113 -1.05 -7.58 -9.52
C ILE A 113 0.22 -8.39 -9.25
N TYR A 114 1.38 -7.82 -9.56
CA TYR A 114 2.64 -8.56 -9.55
C TYR A 114 3.80 -7.90 -8.79
N ALA A 115 3.61 -6.71 -8.24
CA ALA A 115 4.60 -6.03 -7.41
C ALA A 115 3.94 -5.49 -6.12
N PRO A 116 4.65 -5.48 -4.98
CA PRO A 116 4.16 -4.94 -3.72
C PRO A 116 4.32 -3.41 -3.70
N PHE A 117 3.48 -2.67 -4.43
CA PHE A 117 3.54 -1.20 -4.42
C PHE A 117 3.29 -0.63 -3.02
N HIS A 118 3.80 0.60 -2.80
CA HIS A 118 3.70 1.31 -1.53
C HIS A 118 4.25 0.48 -0.35
N SER A 119 5.44 -0.10 -0.53
CA SER A 119 6.06 -0.93 0.50
C SER A 119 7.57 -0.79 0.53
N HIS A 120 8.16 -1.11 1.68
CA HIS A 120 9.61 -1.15 1.87
C HIS A 120 10.32 -2.12 0.91
N LEU A 121 9.60 -3.11 0.38
CA LEU A 121 10.16 -4.09 -0.56
C LEU A 121 10.58 -3.47 -1.90
N LEU A 122 10.06 -2.28 -2.23
CA LEU A 122 10.43 -1.52 -3.44
C LEU A 122 11.35 -0.34 -3.12
N GLU A 123 11.85 -0.22 -1.89
CA GLU A 123 12.80 0.83 -1.53
C GLU A 123 14.06 0.82 -2.42
N PRO A 124 14.73 -0.33 -2.67
CA PRO A 124 15.87 -0.35 -3.58
C PRO A 124 15.52 0.02 -5.03
N ALA A 125 14.29 -0.28 -5.47
CA ALA A 125 13.84 0.09 -6.82
C ALA A 125 13.65 1.61 -6.93
N THR A 126 13.29 2.26 -5.83
CA THR A 126 13.10 3.71 -5.80
C THR A 126 14.42 4.42 -6.02
N GLU A 127 15.51 3.97 -5.40
CA GLU A 127 16.83 4.55 -5.58
C GLU A 127 17.29 4.46 -7.04
N ILE A 128 17.09 3.30 -7.68
CA ILE A 128 17.40 3.09 -9.09
C ILE A 128 16.57 4.05 -9.97
N ILE A 129 15.25 4.12 -9.75
CA ILE A 129 14.36 5.00 -10.50
C ILE A 129 14.77 6.47 -10.36
N LEU A 130 15.18 6.90 -9.15
CA LEU A 130 15.64 8.27 -8.93
C LEU A 130 16.95 8.56 -9.68
N GLN A 131 17.88 7.60 -9.75
CA GLN A 131 19.09 7.75 -10.56
C GLN A 131 18.77 7.83 -12.05
N ASP A 132 17.87 6.99 -12.55
CA ASP A 132 17.43 7.00 -13.94
C ASP A 132 16.75 8.33 -14.31
N ILE A 133 15.89 8.85 -13.42
CA ILE A 133 15.26 10.18 -13.56
C ILE A 133 16.32 11.27 -13.74
N ILE A 134 17.39 11.25 -12.95
CA ILE A 134 18.48 12.23 -13.02
C ILE A 134 19.28 12.06 -14.31
N ASN A 135 19.68 10.83 -14.63
CA ASN A 135 20.51 10.49 -15.78
C ASN A 135 19.82 10.82 -17.11
N GLU A 136 18.52 10.60 -17.19
CA GLU A 136 17.70 10.86 -18.37
C GLU A 136 17.09 12.27 -18.38
N HIS A 137 17.40 13.11 -17.38
CA HIS A 137 16.89 14.47 -17.25
C HIS A 137 15.36 14.57 -17.30
N ILE A 138 14.66 13.63 -16.66
CA ILE A 138 13.20 13.55 -16.64
C ILE A 138 12.66 14.24 -15.39
N ASP A 139 12.15 15.46 -15.53
CA ASP A 139 11.50 16.15 -14.40
C ASP A 139 10.33 17.03 -14.84
N PHE A 140 9.55 17.45 -13.85
CA PHE A 140 8.39 18.33 -14.02
C PHE A 140 8.59 19.61 -13.22
N ASN A 141 8.55 20.78 -13.89
CA ASN A 141 8.53 22.04 -13.18
C ASN A 141 7.13 22.28 -12.60
N VAL A 142 7.08 22.71 -11.35
CA VAL A 142 5.83 23.05 -10.67
C VAL A 142 5.06 24.17 -11.41
N GLU A 143 5.79 25.13 -11.97
CA GLU A 143 5.23 26.26 -12.74
C GLU A 143 4.53 25.83 -14.05
N ASP A 144 4.91 24.66 -14.57
CA ASP A 144 4.31 24.10 -15.78
C ASP A 144 2.98 23.40 -15.49
N LEU A 145 2.67 23.07 -14.23
CA LEU A 145 1.39 22.50 -13.83
C LEU A 145 0.27 23.53 -14.00
N LYS A 146 -0.66 23.29 -14.92
CA LYS A 146 -1.79 24.19 -15.21
C LYS A 146 -3.05 23.90 -14.40
N ILE A 147 -3.09 22.76 -13.71
CA ILE A 147 -4.18 22.34 -12.83
C ILE A 147 -3.61 21.79 -11.53
N PRO A 148 -4.39 21.80 -10.43
CA PRO A 148 -4.01 21.13 -9.20
C PRO A 148 -3.71 19.65 -9.41
N VAL A 149 -2.58 19.19 -8.86
CA VAL A 149 -2.22 17.77 -8.81
C VAL A 149 -1.96 17.44 -7.35
N TYR A 150 -2.76 16.53 -6.79
CA TYR A 150 -2.73 16.26 -5.35
C TYR A 150 -1.84 15.06 -5.01
N ASP A 151 -1.03 15.24 -3.97
CA ASP A 151 -0.16 14.21 -3.41
C ASP A 151 -0.99 13.05 -2.82
N THR A 152 -0.70 11.81 -3.20
CA THR A 152 -1.47 10.64 -2.74
C THR A 152 -1.25 10.29 -1.26
N TYR A 153 -0.21 10.82 -0.63
CA TYR A 153 0.14 10.62 0.78
C TYR A 153 -0.29 11.81 1.64
N THR A 154 0.06 13.04 1.27
CA THR A 154 -0.28 14.22 2.08
C THR A 154 -1.65 14.84 1.73
N GLY A 155 -2.09 14.71 0.47
CA GLY A 155 -3.25 15.42 -0.08
C GLY A 155 -2.96 16.86 -0.48
N GLU A 156 -1.72 17.33 -0.35
CA GLU A 156 -1.35 18.69 -0.75
C GLU A 156 -1.31 18.84 -2.28
N ASN A 157 -1.68 20.01 -2.78
CA ASN A 157 -1.51 20.35 -4.20
C ASN A 157 -0.03 20.64 -4.47
N PHE A 158 0.56 19.90 -5.41
CA PHE A 158 1.95 20.06 -5.84
C PHE A 158 2.30 21.47 -6.30
N GLN A 159 1.33 22.25 -6.78
CA GLN A 159 1.55 23.67 -7.15
C GLN A 159 1.98 24.56 -5.97
N PHE A 160 1.70 24.15 -4.73
CA PHE A 160 2.04 24.91 -3.51
C PHE A 160 3.13 24.24 -2.66
N SER A 161 3.62 23.08 -3.08
CA SER A 161 4.68 22.36 -2.37
C SER A 161 6.04 22.86 -2.81
N SER A 162 6.93 23.10 -1.85
CA SER A 162 8.33 23.41 -2.12
C SER A 162 9.06 22.11 -2.49
N PHE A 163 9.20 21.84 -3.78
CA PHE A 163 10.08 20.77 -4.27
C PHE A 163 11.49 21.31 -4.52
N GLY A 164 12.49 20.46 -4.30
CA GLY A 164 13.88 20.82 -4.46
C GLY A 164 14.20 21.16 -5.91
N SER A 165 14.48 22.43 -6.17
CA SER A 165 15.20 22.86 -7.36
C SER A 165 16.70 22.66 -7.13
N SER A 166 17.17 21.42 -7.02
CA SER A 166 18.58 21.15 -6.71
C SER A 166 19.39 20.81 -7.96
N SER A 167 20.00 21.85 -8.52
CA SER A 167 21.33 21.77 -9.14
C SER A 167 22.44 21.69 -8.07
N SER A 168 22.25 20.93 -6.98
CA SER A 168 23.22 20.85 -5.87
C SER A 168 23.46 19.41 -5.43
N SER A 169 24.72 19.01 -5.55
CA SER A 169 25.30 17.68 -5.42
C SER A 169 25.65 17.30 -3.97
N ASP A 170 24.70 17.28 -3.04
CA ASP A 170 24.98 16.76 -1.69
C ASP A 170 24.00 15.66 -1.27
N SER A 171 24.56 14.48 -1.00
CA SER A 171 23.88 13.19 -0.88
C SER A 171 23.92 12.72 0.57
N SER A 172 23.15 13.37 1.46
CA SER A 172 22.90 12.85 2.80
C SER A 172 21.41 12.58 2.99
N LEU A 173 20.98 11.37 2.63
CA LEU A 173 19.66 10.84 2.99
C LEU A 173 19.56 10.74 4.51
N ASN A 174 18.86 11.66 5.18
CA ASN A 174 18.13 11.42 6.43
C ASN A 174 17.35 12.67 6.92
N SER A 175 16.53 13.27 6.07
CA SER A 175 15.33 14.00 6.51
C SER A 175 14.43 14.25 5.31
N VAL A 176 13.25 13.60 5.28
CA VAL A 176 12.26 13.78 4.21
C VAL A 176 11.49 15.09 4.45
N ALA A 177 12.19 16.21 4.41
CA ALA A 177 11.57 17.49 4.09
C ALA A 177 11.41 17.56 2.57
N HIS A 178 10.32 18.16 2.09
CA HIS A 178 9.98 18.26 0.66
C HIS A 178 11.08 18.92 -0.21
N GLY A 179 12.06 19.59 0.40
CA GLY A 179 13.02 20.47 -0.27
C GLY A 179 14.17 19.81 -1.04
N ASP A 180 14.40 18.50 -0.95
CA ASP A 180 15.58 17.86 -1.59
C ASP A 180 15.22 16.91 -2.75
N ILE A 181 13.94 16.65 -3.00
CA ILE A 181 13.50 15.77 -4.08
C ILE A 181 12.73 16.55 -5.14
N SER A 182 12.99 16.22 -6.40
CA SER A 182 12.23 16.74 -7.54
C SER A 182 10.78 16.27 -7.54
N LEU A 183 9.92 16.92 -8.33
CA LEU A 183 8.52 16.51 -8.46
C LEU A 183 8.41 15.10 -9.06
N ALA A 184 9.19 14.78 -10.09
CA ALA A 184 9.23 13.41 -10.63
C ALA A 184 9.68 12.39 -9.57
N GLY A 185 10.69 12.74 -8.77
CA GLY A 185 11.15 11.89 -7.67
C GLY A 185 10.11 11.71 -6.57
N ARG A 186 9.34 12.76 -6.25
CA ARG A 186 8.21 12.66 -5.31
C ARG A 186 7.16 11.68 -5.82
N ILE A 187 6.77 11.79 -7.10
CA ILE A 187 5.79 10.90 -7.73
C ILE A 187 6.29 9.44 -7.68
N ALA A 188 7.57 9.20 -8.00
CA ALA A 188 8.15 7.87 -7.89
C ALA A 188 8.00 7.29 -6.47
N LYS A 189 8.37 8.07 -5.44
CA LYS A 189 8.21 7.68 -4.03
C LYS A 189 6.76 7.41 -3.64
N CYS A 190 5.80 8.20 -4.13
CA CYS A 190 4.37 8.01 -3.88
C CYS A 190 3.84 6.67 -4.43
N ILE A 191 4.50 6.10 -5.46
CA ILE A 191 4.12 4.82 -6.07
C ILE A 191 4.87 3.64 -5.41
N THR A 192 6.16 3.80 -5.15
CA THR A 192 7.01 2.68 -4.71
C THR A 192 6.96 2.48 -3.20
N GLN A 193 7.02 3.55 -2.40
CA GLN A 193 7.28 3.48 -0.97
C GLN A 193 6.11 3.98 -0.11
N LEU A 194 5.63 5.19 -0.38
CA LEU A 194 4.67 5.85 0.50
C LEU A 194 3.28 5.24 0.35
N PRO A 195 2.53 5.08 1.47
CA PRO A 195 1.17 4.62 1.40
C PRO A 195 0.26 5.67 0.73
N VAL A 196 -0.88 5.21 0.22
CA VAL A 196 -1.93 6.08 -0.30
C VAL A 196 -2.98 6.31 0.78
N TYR A 197 -3.27 7.57 1.07
CA TYR A 197 -4.39 7.98 1.92
C TYR A 197 -5.46 8.63 1.05
N TRP A 198 -6.32 7.82 0.44
CA TRP A 198 -7.24 8.27 -0.62
C TRP A 198 -8.20 9.37 -0.15
N GLU A 199 -8.74 9.26 1.06
CA GLU A 199 -9.64 10.28 1.62
C GLU A 199 -8.96 11.64 1.81
N LYS A 200 -7.65 11.66 2.11
CA LYS A 200 -6.86 12.90 2.17
C LYS A 200 -6.57 13.44 0.77
N ALA A 201 -6.14 12.58 -0.14
CA ALA A 201 -5.79 12.94 -1.51
C ALA A 201 -6.99 13.44 -2.34
N THR A 202 -8.20 13.05 -1.94
CA THR A 202 -9.46 13.44 -2.61
C THR A 202 -10.27 14.46 -1.83
N GLN A 203 -9.64 15.18 -0.89
CA GLN A 203 -10.28 16.24 -0.09
C GLN A 203 -10.40 17.56 -0.88
N PHE A 204 -10.91 17.49 -2.12
CA PHE A 204 -11.27 18.64 -2.94
C PHE A 204 -12.77 18.67 -3.18
N GLU A 205 -13.34 19.86 -3.36
CA GLU A 205 -14.75 20.01 -3.68
C GLU A 205 -14.96 19.84 -5.19
N SER A 206 -15.82 18.91 -5.59
CA SER A 206 -16.24 18.76 -6.98
C SER A 206 -17.67 18.22 -7.07
N THR A 207 -18.35 18.56 -8.17
CA THR A 207 -19.66 17.98 -8.50
C THR A 207 -19.55 16.67 -9.25
N HIS A 208 -18.42 16.42 -9.93
CA HIS A 208 -18.15 15.25 -10.76
C HIS A 208 -16.67 14.86 -10.68
N ILE A 209 -16.38 13.57 -10.76
CA ILE A 209 -15.03 13.00 -10.85
C ILE A 209 -14.99 12.07 -12.06
#